data_AF-A0A9D5MFL2-F1
#
_entry.id   AF-A0A9D5MFL2-F1
#
_cell.length_a   1.000
_cell.length_b   1.000
_cell.length_c   1.000
_cell.angle_alpha   90.00
_cell.angle_beta   90.00
_cell.angle_gamma   90.00
#
_symmetry.space_group_name_H-M   'P 1'
#
loop_
_entity.id
_entity.type
_entity.pdbx_description
1 polymer ?
#
loop_
_entity_poly.entity_id
_entity_poly.type
_entity_poly.pdbx_seq_one_letter_code
_entity_poly.pdbx_strand_id
1 'polypeptide(L)'
;MISLSAIKNAIFYALAACFGLSADSAAASALIHSAYTEPENAPRPARSQNVVYFDLLAEDDPGDRGQSEYKNRFSLRLCYRLQIICYGPDAEAHARRIRSLLYLDGAGKPRQVLRKAGIFPIPDPPQPILLHEQEGTLWRNRCDLTVSLRIADTLDTPVHEANHVPAVILHTHLSPSGDPSQSS
;
A
#
# COMPACT_ATOMS: atom_id res chain seq x y z
N MET A 1 -7.80 -14.82 2.98
CA MET A 1 -7.23 -13.91 4.00
C MET A 1 -5.79 -13.57 3.63
N ILE A 2 -5.46 -12.28 3.48
CA ILE A 2 -4.09 -11.82 3.14
C ILE A 2 -3.18 -12.05 4.35
N SER A 3 -1.98 -12.60 4.14
CA SER A 3 -1.04 -12.83 5.25
C SER A 3 -0.45 -11.53 5.78
N LEU A 4 -0.16 -11.47 7.09
CA LEU A 4 0.50 -10.31 7.71
C LEU A 4 1.83 -9.96 7.03
N SER A 5 2.59 -10.98 6.60
CA SER A 5 3.82 -10.79 5.84
C SER A 5 3.59 -10.10 4.49
N ALA A 6 2.55 -10.48 3.75
CA ALA A 6 2.20 -9.84 2.49
C ALA A 6 1.80 -8.36 2.69
N ILE A 7 1.09 -8.06 3.78
CA ILE A 7 0.72 -6.68 4.15
C ILE A 7 1.97 -5.86 4.46
N LYS A 8 2.88 -6.39 5.30
CA LYS A 8 4.14 -5.72 5.64
C LYS A 8 5.02 -5.48 4.40
N ASN A 9 5.09 -6.42 3.47
CA ASN A 9 5.83 -6.26 2.21
C ASN A 9 5.23 -5.14 1.33
N ALA A 10 3.90 -5.09 1.21
CA ALA A 10 3.23 -4.05 0.44
C ALA A 10 3.47 -2.65 1.04
N ILE A 11 3.49 -2.54 2.37
CA ILE A 11 3.83 -1.30 3.08
C ILE A 11 5.28 -0.91 2.83
N PHE A 12 6.22 -1.85 2.96
CA PHE A 12 7.63 -1.60 2.65
C PHE A 12 7.80 -1.09 1.21
N TYR A 13 7.13 -1.69 0.22
CA TYR A 13 7.17 -1.25 -1.18
C TYR A 13 6.56 0.14 -1.38
N ALA A 14 5.47 0.46 -0.68
CA ALA A 14 4.86 1.77 -0.74
C ALA A 14 5.78 2.84 -0.12
N LEU A 15 6.41 2.55 1.01
CA LEU A 15 7.38 3.43 1.65
C LEU A 15 8.61 3.64 0.76
N ALA A 16 9.17 2.59 0.16
CA ALA A 16 10.28 2.72 -0.79
C ALA A 16 9.89 3.64 -1.97
N ALA A 17 8.67 3.47 -2.50
CA ALA A 17 8.15 4.32 -3.56
C ALA A 17 7.96 5.79 -3.12
N CYS A 18 7.66 6.07 -1.84
CA CYS A 18 7.61 7.45 -1.33
C CYS A 18 8.97 8.15 -1.50
N PHE A 19 10.07 7.41 -1.36
CA PHE A 19 11.44 7.93 -1.52
C PHE A 19 12.00 7.79 -2.94
N GLY A 20 11.19 7.29 -3.89
CA GLY A 20 11.67 7.03 -5.26
C GLY A 20 12.67 5.88 -5.35
N LEU A 21 12.74 5.03 -4.33
CA LEU A 21 13.65 3.89 -4.28
C LEU A 21 13.02 2.64 -4.89
N SER A 22 13.86 1.77 -5.44
CA SER A 22 13.45 0.40 -5.76
C SER A 22 13.39 -0.40 -4.47
N ALA A 23 12.36 -1.22 -4.29
CA ALA A 23 12.20 -2.04 -3.10
C ALA A 23 13.34 -3.06 -2.92
N ASP A 24 13.93 -3.54 -4.02
CA ASP A 24 15.04 -4.49 -3.99
C ASP A 24 16.41 -3.82 -3.83
N SER A 25 16.44 -2.49 -3.62
CA SER A 25 17.69 -1.76 -3.49
C SER A 25 18.23 -1.80 -2.06
N ALA A 26 19.56 -1.90 -1.93
CA ALA A 26 20.25 -1.76 -0.64
C ALA A 26 19.92 -0.43 0.04
N ALA A 27 19.65 0.64 -0.73
CA ALA A 27 19.23 1.93 -0.20
C ALA A 27 17.86 1.86 0.50
N ALA A 28 16.89 1.12 -0.07
CA ALA A 28 15.59 0.90 0.56
C ALA A 28 15.73 0.07 1.84
N SER A 29 16.53 -1.00 1.82
CA SER A 29 16.79 -1.84 3.01
C SER A 29 17.60 -1.13 4.09
N ALA A 30 18.44 -0.16 3.74
CA ALA A 30 19.18 0.65 4.70
C ALA A 30 18.30 1.72 5.35
N LEU A 31 17.33 2.25 4.61
CA LEU A 31 16.45 3.32 5.07
C LEU A 31 15.23 2.78 5.82
N ILE A 32 14.59 1.70 5.36
CA ILE A 32 13.27 1.27 5.82
C ILE A 32 13.37 -0.08 6.50
N HIS A 33 12.82 -0.18 7.71
CA HIS A 33 12.91 -1.39 8.53
C HIS A 33 11.53 -1.74 9.09
N SER A 34 11.11 -2.98 8.90
CA SER A 34 9.90 -3.50 9.55
C SER A 34 10.24 -3.89 10.98
N ALA A 35 9.88 -3.09 11.98
CA ALA A 35 10.19 -3.45 13.35
C ALA A 35 9.43 -2.64 14.43
N TYR A 36 9.15 -3.35 15.53
CA TYR A 36 8.70 -2.98 16.89
C TYR A 36 7.21 -2.70 17.11
N THR A 37 6.63 -3.54 17.98
CA THR A 37 5.30 -3.37 18.58
C THR A 37 5.18 -2.09 19.41
N GLU A 38 6.32 -1.58 19.91
CA GLU A 38 6.41 -0.38 20.73
C GLU A 38 7.42 0.60 20.10
N PRO A 39 6.97 1.80 19.71
CA PRO A 39 7.79 2.76 18.98
C PRO A 39 8.97 3.32 19.80
N GLU A 40 8.86 3.34 21.13
CA GLU A 40 9.96 3.67 22.05
C GLU A 40 11.15 2.70 22.03
N ASN A 41 10.95 1.47 21.54
CA ASN A 41 11.97 0.41 21.56
C ASN A 41 12.72 0.25 20.24
N ALA A 42 12.46 1.11 19.25
CA ALA A 42 13.16 1.07 17.98
C ALA A 42 14.67 1.33 18.15
N PRO A 43 15.56 0.56 17.49
CA PRO A 43 16.99 0.70 17.57
C PRO A 43 17.36 2.07 17.05
N ARG A 44 18.14 2.77 17.85
CA ARG A 44 18.55 4.14 17.56
C ARG A 44 19.66 4.07 16.51
N PRO A 45 19.42 4.53 15.26
CA PRO A 45 20.43 4.48 14.21
C PRO A 45 21.57 5.49 14.49
N ALA A 46 22.61 5.55 13.66
CA ALA A 46 23.60 6.61 13.77
C ALA A 46 22.97 8.01 13.59
N ARG A 47 23.45 9.05 14.27
CA ARG A 47 22.82 10.40 14.25
C ARG A 47 22.78 11.03 12.85
N SER A 48 23.73 10.70 11.99
CA SER A 48 23.81 11.18 10.60
C SER A 48 22.93 10.39 9.64
N GLN A 49 22.30 9.30 10.12
CA GLN A 49 21.57 8.37 9.29
C GLN A 49 20.07 8.59 9.46
N ASN A 50 19.39 8.78 8.35
CA ASN A 50 17.94 8.74 8.32
C ASN A 50 17.46 7.29 8.27
N VAL A 51 16.50 6.94 9.12
CA VAL A 51 15.88 5.61 9.17
C VAL A 51 14.37 5.74 9.38
N VAL A 52 13.61 4.86 8.76
CA VAL A 52 12.15 4.76 8.84
C VAL A 52 11.80 3.38 9.37
N TYR A 53 11.28 3.33 10.59
CA TYR A 53 10.68 2.12 11.13
C TYR A 53 9.18 2.11 10.86
N PHE A 54 8.62 0.92 10.66
CA PHE A 54 7.17 0.77 10.61
C PHE A 54 6.71 -0.53 11.24
N ASP A 55 5.51 -0.49 11.84
CA ASP A 55 4.80 -1.69 12.28
C ASP A 55 3.27 -1.54 12.18
N LEU A 56 2.57 -2.65 12.31
CA LEU A 56 1.12 -2.76 12.24
C LEU A 56 0.57 -3.22 13.58
N LEU A 57 -0.31 -2.42 14.16
CA LEU A 57 -1.11 -2.78 15.32
C LEU A 57 -2.52 -3.10 14.83
N ALA A 58 -3.07 -4.23 15.25
CA ALA A 58 -4.49 -4.52 15.00
C ALA A 58 -5.32 -3.50 15.80
N GLU A 59 -6.31 -2.89 15.16
CA GLU A 59 -7.35 -2.13 15.86
C GLU A 59 -8.58 -3.03 15.99
N ASP A 60 -9.19 -3.06 17.17
CA ASP A 60 -10.53 -3.63 17.32
C ASP A 60 -11.47 -2.81 16.44
N ASP A 61 -12.10 -3.46 15.46
CA ASP A 61 -13.06 -2.84 14.55
C ASP A 61 -14.20 -2.23 15.38
N PRO A 62 -14.32 -0.89 15.49
CA PRO A 62 -15.42 -0.29 16.21
C PRO A 62 -16.64 -0.40 15.31
N GLY A 63 -17.32 -1.55 15.40
CA GLY A 63 -18.31 -2.05 14.47
C GLY A 63 -19.05 -1.01 13.62
N ASP A 64 -19.08 -1.29 12.32
CA ASP A 64 -20.21 -1.03 11.43
C ASP A 64 -20.87 0.37 11.56
N ARG A 65 -20.09 1.43 11.31
CA ARG A 65 -20.66 2.74 10.94
C ARG A 65 -20.39 3.05 9.48
N GLY A 66 -21.01 2.23 8.64
CA GLY A 66 -21.11 2.45 7.20
C GLY A 66 -20.47 1.32 6.42
N GLN A 67 -21.24 0.26 6.18
CA GLN A 67 -21.18 -0.48 4.93
C GLN A 67 -21.32 0.52 3.78
N SER A 68 -20.20 1.13 3.37
CA SER A 68 -20.14 1.68 2.04
C SER A 68 -20.08 0.45 1.14
N GLU A 69 -21.24 0.07 0.61
CA GLU A 69 -21.35 -0.78 -0.58
C GLU A 69 -20.60 -0.06 -1.71
N TYR A 70 -19.28 -0.15 -1.70
CA TYR A 70 -18.54 -0.07 -2.94
C TYR A 70 -19.06 -1.27 -3.74
N LYS A 71 -19.97 -1.00 -4.68
CA LYS A 71 -20.43 -1.91 -5.74
C LYS A 71 -19.20 -2.45 -6.47
N ASN A 72 -18.53 -3.43 -5.89
CA ASN A 72 -17.47 -4.27 -6.45
C ASN A 72 -16.88 -5.16 -5.34
N ARG A 73 -17.44 -6.37 -5.19
CA ARG A 73 -16.81 -7.66 -4.79
C ARG A 73 -15.84 -7.74 -3.60
N PHE A 74 -15.59 -6.70 -2.81
CA PHE A 74 -14.67 -6.75 -1.66
C PHE A 74 -15.34 -6.21 -0.40
N SER A 75 -15.31 -6.99 0.67
CA SER A 75 -15.67 -6.53 2.01
C SER A 75 -14.40 -6.03 2.69
N LEU A 76 -14.35 -4.74 3.06
CA LEU A 76 -13.27 -4.21 3.91
C LEU A 76 -13.62 -4.56 5.36
N ARG A 77 -12.83 -5.39 6.06
CA ARG A 77 -13.20 -5.92 7.39
C ARG A 77 -12.16 -5.70 8.48
N LEU A 78 -10.88 -5.53 8.15
CA LEU A 78 -9.82 -5.41 9.14
C LEU A 78 -9.28 -3.98 9.18
N CYS A 79 -9.34 -3.37 10.37
CA CYS A 79 -8.70 -2.10 10.66
C CYS A 79 -7.33 -2.35 11.31
N TYR A 80 -6.27 -1.81 10.71
CA TYR A 80 -4.93 -1.79 11.29
C TYR A 80 -4.47 -0.35 11.47
N ARG A 81 -3.74 -0.10 12.54
CA ARG A 81 -2.96 1.11 12.73
C ARG A 81 -1.53 0.84 12.30
N LEU A 82 -1.14 1.46 11.18
CA LEU A 82 0.25 1.55 10.76
C LEU A 82 0.94 2.67 11.53
N GLN A 83 1.95 2.31 12.31
CA GLN A 83 2.85 3.26 12.96
C GLN A 83 4.12 3.40 12.11
N ILE A 84 4.55 4.63 11.88
CA ILE A 84 5.77 4.96 11.15
C ILE A 84 6.58 5.92 12.01
N ILE A 85 7.86 5.60 12.22
CA ILE A 85 8.79 6.40 13.02
C ILE A 85 9.97 6.77 12.12
N CYS A 86 10.19 8.05 11.95
CA CYS A 86 11.34 8.56 11.22
C CYS A 86 12.40 9.06 12.22
N TYR A 87 13.62 8.56 12.12
CA TYR A 87 14.78 9.06 12.84
C TYR A 87 15.76 9.75 11.90
N GLY A 88 16.53 10.69 12.44
CA GLY A 88 17.64 11.34 11.73
C GLY A 88 17.39 12.83 11.48
N PRO A 89 18.36 13.53 10.85
CA PRO A 89 18.26 14.96 10.59
C PRO A 89 17.02 15.34 9.79
N ASP A 90 16.56 14.47 8.88
CA ASP A 90 15.44 14.72 7.97
C ASP A 90 14.14 14.02 8.41
N ALA A 91 14.05 13.60 9.68
CA ALA A 91 12.92 12.84 10.21
C ALA A 91 11.55 13.47 9.88
N GLU A 92 11.42 14.77 10.11
CA GLU A 92 10.17 15.50 9.84
C GLU A 92 9.84 15.55 8.35
N ALA A 93 10.84 15.82 7.50
CA ALA A 93 10.68 15.88 6.06
C ALA A 93 10.25 14.53 5.50
N HIS A 94 10.84 13.44 6.00
CA HIS A 94 10.45 12.07 5.66
C HIS A 94 9.01 11.77 6.05
N ALA A 95 8.60 12.07 7.27
CA ALA A 95 7.24 11.82 7.73
C ALA A 95 6.20 12.64 6.94
N ARG A 96 6.47 13.92 6.67
CA ARG A 96 5.61 14.77 5.82
C ARG A 96 5.49 14.23 4.40
N ARG A 97 6.59 13.75 3.82
CA ARG A 97 6.63 13.16 2.48
C ARG A 97 5.81 11.88 2.41
N ILE A 98 5.98 10.98 3.38
CA ILE A 98 5.20 9.74 3.47
C ILE A 98 3.71 10.06 3.59
N ARG A 99 3.34 10.98 4.49
CA ARG A 99 1.95 11.44 4.63
C ARG A 99 1.38 11.99 3.31
N SER A 100 2.12 12.84 2.61
CA SER A 100 1.68 13.42 1.35
C SER A 100 1.44 12.36 0.27
N LEU A 101 2.38 11.42 0.11
CA LEU A 101 2.35 10.46 -1.00
C LEU A 101 1.45 9.24 -0.75
N LEU A 102 1.25 8.84 0.50
CA LEU A 102 0.29 7.79 0.83
C LEU A 102 -1.16 8.28 0.73
N TYR A 103 -1.41 9.59 0.91
CA TYR A 103 -2.76 10.13 1.10
C TYR A 103 -3.19 11.23 0.13
N LEU A 104 -2.41 12.30 0.02
CA LEU A 104 -2.79 13.49 -0.75
C LEU A 104 -2.64 13.25 -2.24
N ASP A 105 -1.60 12.54 -2.65
CA ASP A 105 -1.32 12.23 -4.04
C ASP A 105 -2.14 11.02 -4.54
N GLY A 106 -3.48 11.13 -4.55
CA GLY A 106 -4.43 10.01 -4.72
C GLY A 106 -4.28 9.07 -5.94
N ALA A 107 -3.38 9.37 -6.86
CA ALA A 107 -2.99 8.56 -8.02
C ALA A 107 -1.50 8.11 -8.01
N GLY A 108 -0.70 8.55 -7.04
CA GLY A 108 0.73 8.29 -6.94
C GLY A 108 1.08 6.81 -6.77
N LYS A 109 2.30 6.46 -7.19
CA LYS A 109 2.85 5.09 -7.16
C LYS A 109 2.71 4.41 -5.78
N PRO A 110 2.98 5.06 -4.63
CA PRO A 110 2.82 4.42 -3.31
C PRO A 110 1.40 3.95 -3.03
N ARG A 111 0.39 4.77 -3.36
CA ARG A 111 -1.01 4.42 -3.14
C ARG A 111 -1.49 3.32 -4.08
N GLN A 112 -0.97 3.28 -5.32
CA GLN A 112 -1.25 2.18 -6.25
C GLN A 112 -0.71 0.84 -5.74
N VAL A 113 0.49 0.82 -5.14
CA VAL A 113 1.09 -0.38 -4.53
C VAL A 113 0.17 -0.92 -3.43
N LEU A 114 -0.28 -0.06 -2.51
CA LEU A 114 -1.19 -0.46 -1.43
C LEU A 114 -2.53 -0.98 -1.96
N ARG A 115 -3.15 -0.28 -2.92
CA ARG A 115 -4.42 -0.71 -3.52
C ARG A 115 -4.34 -2.07 -4.19
N LYS A 116 -3.24 -2.37 -4.90
CA LYS A 116 -3.02 -3.70 -5.51
C LYS A 116 -2.94 -4.82 -4.47
N ALA A 117 -2.45 -4.50 -3.27
CA ALA A 117 -2.42 -5.41 -2.14
C ALA A 117 -3.72 -5.43 -1.33
N GLY A 118 -4.78 -4.73 -1.76
CA GLY A 118 -6.04 -4.64 -1.02
C GLY A 118 -5.94 -3.83 0.27
N ILE A 119 -4.95 -2.92 0.38
CA ILE A 119 -4.73 -2.06 1.55
C ILE A 119 -5.18 -0.64 1.22
N PHE A 120 -6.02 -0.07 2.08
CA PHE A 120 -6.67 1.21 1.87
C PHE A 120 -6.45 2.11 3.09
N PRO A 121 -5.55 3.11 3.00
CA PRO A 121 -5.42 4.11 4.04
C PRO A 121 -6.72 4.90 4.21
N ILE A 122 -7.21 5.02 5.45
CA ILE A 122 -8.40 5.79 5.81
C ILE A 122 -8.08 7.29 5.70
N PRO A 123 -8.93 8.11 5.04
CA PRO A 123 -8.70 9.54 4.91
C PRO A 123 -8.45 10.26 6.25
N ASP A 124 -7.75 11.39 6.18
CA ASP A 124 -7.31 12.26 7.29
C ASP A 124 -6.20 11.69 8.19
N PRO A 125 -5.00 11.38 7.65
CA PRO A 125 -3.86 11.06 8.49
C PRO A 125 -3.49 12.24 9.39
N PRO A 126 -3.24 11.99 10.70
CA PRO A 126 -2.76 13.01 11.62
C PRO A 126 -1.48 13.67 11.09
N GLN A 127 -1.23 14.89 11.54
CA GLN A 127 0.04 15.55 11.26
C GLN A 127 1.19 14.76 11.92
N PRO A 128 2.35 14.66 11.27
CA PRO A 128 3.52 14.08 11.91
C PRO A 128 3.89 14.84 13.18
N ILE A 129 4.24 14.11 14.23
CA ILE A 129 4.62 14.69 15.53
C ILE A 129 6.15 14.69 15.60
N LEU A 130 6.76 15.87 15.59
CA LEU A 130 8.20 16.01 15.80
C LEU A 130 8.52 15.97 17.30
N LEU A 131 9.46 15.12 17.65
CA LEU A 131 9.97 14.90 18.98
C LEU A 131 11.49 15.09 18.98
N HIS A 132 11.99 15.66 20.07
CA HIS A 132 13.42 15.74 20.33
C HIS A 132 13.76 14.79 21.47
N GLU A 133 14.47 13.71 21.15
CA GLU A 133 14.89 12.72 22.13
C GLU A 133 16.30 13.06 22.63
N GLN A 134 16.45 13.15 23.95
CA GLN A 134 17.75 13.36 24.59
C GLN A 134 18.38 12.01 24.96
N GLU A 135 19.62 11.81 24.54
CA GLU A 135 20.45 10.65 24.87
C GLU A 135 21.77 11.15 25.46
N GLY A 136 21.87 11.11 26.79
CA GLY A 136 22.98 11.74 27.52
C GLY A 136 23.01 13.26 27.29
N THR A 137 24.06 13.76 26.66
CA THR A 137 24.24 15.18 26.31
C THR A 137 23.74 15.53 24.89
N LEU A 138 23.20 14.55 24.15
CA LEU A 138 22.95 14.67 22.72
C LEU A 138 21.45 14.66 22.41
N TRP A 139 21.02 15.47 21.45
CA TRP A 139 19.64 15.53 20.95
C TRP A 139 19.46 14.81 19.61
N ARG A 140 18.33 14.14 19.40
CA ARG A 140 17.98 13.48 18.15
C ARG A 140 16.58 13.89 17.72
N ASN A 141 16.40 14.03 16.41
CA ASN A 141 15.07 14.25 15.84
C ASN A 141 14.41 12.90 15.60
N ARG A 142 13.19 12.78 16.10
CA ARG A 142 12.26 11.66 15.86
C ARG A 142 10.96 12.26 15.36
N CYS A 143 10.34 11.65 14.35
CA CYS A 143 9.04 12.08 13.87
C CYS A 143 8.10 10.90 13.70
N ASP A 144 6.98 10.95 14.40
CA ASP A 144 6.00 9.86 14.46
C ASP A 144 4.80 10.18 13.57
N LEU A 145 4.37 9.18 12.79
CA LEU A 145 3.20 9.25 11.93
C LEU A 145 2.37 7.98 12.12
N THR A 146 1.09 8.17 12.43
CA THR A 146 0.12 7.08 12.59
C THR A 146 -0.88 7.11 11.45
N VAL A 147 -1.21 5.94 10.92
CA VAL A 147 -2.00 5.76 9.69
C VAL A 147 -2.99 4.63 9.92
N SER A 148 -4.29 4.93 9.93
CA SER A 148 -5.31 3.87 9.93
C SER A 148 -5.48 3.28 8.54
N LEU A 149 -5.53 1.96 8.46
CA LEU A 149 -5.60 1.15 7.24
C LEU A 149 -6.83 0.24 7.31
N ARG A 150 -7.55 0.13 6.19
CA ARG A 150 -8.54 -0.94 5.96
C ARG A 150 -7.96 -1.96 5.02
N ILE A 151 -8.16 -3.24 5.31
CA ILE A 151 -7.72 -4.35 4.45
C ILE A 151 -8.95 -5.05 3.88
N ALA A 152 -8.92 -5.26 2.57
CA ALA A 152 -9.90 -6.08 1.88
C ALA A 152 -9.80 -7.52 2.38
N ASP A 153 -10.89 -8.00 2.95
CA ASP A 153 -11.05 -9.42 3.17
C ASP A 153 -11.42 -10.01 1.82
N THR A 154 -10.55 -10.86 1.29
CA THR A 154 -10.93 -11.75 0.20
C THR A 154 -12.01 -12.67 0.77
N LEU A 155 -13.28 -12.34 0.55
CA LEU A 155 -14.31 -13.36 0.49
C LEU A 155 -13.82 -14.35 -0.55
N ASP A 156 -13.51 -15.58 -0.11
CA ASP A 156 -13.21 -16.70 -0.99
C ASP A 156 -14.31 -16.75 -2.05
N THR A 157 -14.05 -16.15 -3.20
CA THR A 157 -14.83 -16.42 -4.38
C THR A 157 -14.14 -17.66 -4.92
N PRO A 158 -14.74 -18.86 -4.85
CA PRO A 158 -14.16 -20.00 -5.52
C PRO A 158 -13.89 -19.56 -6.95
N VAL A 159 -12.65 -19.77 -7.39
CA VAL A 159 -12.25 -19.59 -8.77
C VAL A 159 -13.06 -20.62 -9.56
N HIS A 160 -14.27 -20.26 -9.97
CA HIS A 160 -14.92 -20.94 -11.06
C HIS A 160 -14.20 -20.49 -12.33
N GLU A 161 -13.14 -21.23 -12.66
CA GLU A 161 -12.78 -21.43 -14.05
C GLU A 161 -14.02 -21.89 -14.81
N ALA A 162 -14.49 -21.08 -15.76
CA ALA A 162 -14.99 -21.55 -17.06
C ALA A 162 -15.38 -20.35 -17.93
N ASN A 163 -14.56 -20.12 -18.96
CA ASN A 163 -14.97 -19.78 -20.33
C ASN A 163 -16.17 -18.86 -20.52
N HIS A 164 -15.90 -17.59 -20.84
CA HIS A 164 -16.59 -16.93 -21.96
C HIS A 164 -15.70 -15.82 -22.52
N VAL A 165 -14.95 -16.18 -23.57
CA VAL A 165 -14.57 -15.22 -24.61
C VAL A 165 -15.83 -14.98 -25.43
N PRO A 166 -16.40 -13.75 -25.51
CA PRO A 166 -17.34 -13.46 -26.57
C PRO A 166 -16.52 -13.37 -27.86
N ALA A 167 -16.56 -14.44 -28.65
CA ALA A 167 -16.12 -14.42 -30.03
C ALA A 167 -17.00 -13.41 -30.79
N VAL A 168 -16.49 -12.20 -31.01
CA VAL A 168 -17.04 -11.32 -32.04
C VAL A 168 -16.54 -11.86 -33.36
N ILE A 169 -17.36 -12.72 -33.99
CA ILE A 169 -17.17 -13.19 -35.35
C ILE A 169 -17.36 -11.98 -36.27
N LEU A 170 -16.26 -11.44 -36.78
CA LEU A 170 -16.25 -10.54 -37.94
C LEU A 170 -16.63 -11.37 -39.17
N HIS A 171 -17.90 -11.35 -39.56
CA HIS A 171 -18.33 -11.81 -40.88
C HIS A 171 -17.74 -10.88 -41.94
N THR A 172 -16.57 -11.25 -42.46
CA THR A 172 -16.03 -10.72 -43.72
C THR A 172 -16.81 -11.37 -44.85
N HIS A 173 -17.62 -10.58 -45.54
CA HIS A 173 -18.37 -10.98 -46.73
C HIS A 173 -17.38 -11.09 -47.91
N LEU A 174 -16.68 -12.22 -48.00
CA LEU A 174 -15.92 -12.59 -49.20
C LEU A 174 -16.88 -13.12 -50.25
N SER A 175 -16.90 -12.45 -51.40
CA SER A 175 -17.67 -12.83 -52.60
C SER A 175 -17.11 -14.14 -53.19
N PRO A 176 -17.95 -15.10 -53.60
CA PRO A 176 -17.50 -16.21 -54.41
C PRO A 176 -17.50 -15.83 -55.89
N SER A 177 -16.31 -15.78 -56.45
CA SER A 177 -16.02 -15.93 -57.88
C SER A 177 -16.24 -17.38 -58.33
N GLY A 178 -16.90 -17.57 -59.47
CA GLY A 178 -16.63 -18.68 -60.41
C GLY A 178 -17.76 -19.69 -60.66
N ASP A 179 -18.43 -19.53 -61.83
CA ASP A 179 -18.67 -20.50 -62.94
C ASP A 179 -18.66 -22.03 -62.71
N PRO A 180 -19.24 -22.91 -63.58
CA PRO A 180 -19.93 -22.68 -64.87
C PRO A 180 -21.18 -23.58 -65.16
N SER A 181 -21.85 -23.31 -66.29
CA SER A 181 -22.62 -24.25 -67.16
C SER A 181 -23.82 -25.04 -66.60
N GLN A 182 -25.04 -24.76 -67.11
CA GLN A 182 -25.84 -25.77 -67.83
C GLN A 182 -27.04 -25.17 -68.59
N SER A 183 -27.19 -25.69 -69.80
CA SER A 183 -28.20 -25.52 -70.85
C SER A 183 -29.63 -25.83 -70.45
N SER A 184 -30.59 -25.04 -70.96
CA SER A 184 -31.71 -25.46 -71.84
C SER A 184 -32.40 -24.22 -72.40
#